data_AF-A0A8T2Z0V1-F1
#
_entry.id   AF-A0A8T2Z0V1-F1
#
_cell.length_a   1.000
_cell.length_b   1.000
_cell.length_c   1.000
_cell.angle_alpha   90.00
_cell.angle_beta   90.00
_cell.angle_gamma   90.00
#
_symmetry.space_group_name_H-M   'P 1'
#
loop_
_entity.id
_entity.type
_entity.pdbx_description
1 polymer ?
#
loop_
_entity_poly.entity_id
_entity_poly.type
_entity_poly.pdbx_seq_one_letter_code
_entity_poly.pdbx_strand_id
1 'polypeptide(L)'
;FAIRTNEENPELSQHLEECHTKVTKRCAIEISNSIYTNNTPSEYCCQKHITTGKACHDDFIKLFISKIPKEKVAFVAAKGDQIWNHCAAIVALAPAASTLPILP
;
A
#
# COMPACT_ATOMS: atom_id res chain seq x y z
N PHE A 1 12.10 -1.19 -6.02
CA PHE A 1 11.66 -2.55 -6.36
C PHE A 1 11.18 -2.45 -7.79
N ALA A 2 11.72 -3.25 -8.70
CA ALA A 2 11.30 -3.19 -10.11
C ALA A 2 10.10 -4.13 -10.29
N ILE A 3 9.01 -3.63 -10.89
CA ILE A 3 7.88 -4.48 -11.25
C ILE A 3 8.30 -5.27 -12.49
N ARG A 4 8.85 -6.47 -12.29
CA ARG A 4 9.00 -7.43 -13.39
C ARG A 4 7.63 -8.08 -13.61
N THR A 5 6.79 -7.43 -14.39
CA THR A 5 5.68 -8.10 -15.07
C THR A 5 6.30 -8.87 -16.22
N ASN A 6 6.31 -10.20 -16.16
CA ASN A 6 6.40 -10.96 -17.39
C ASN A 6 5.18 -10.58 -18.24
N GLU A 7 5.42 -10.42 -19.52
CA GLU A 7 4.65 -9.72 -20.56
C GLU A 7 3.28 -10.37 -20.89
N GLU A 8 2.48 -10.77 -19.90
CA GLU A 8 1.22 -11.48 -20.10
C GLU A 8 -0.03 -10.61 -19.87
N ASN A 9 0.11 -9.42 -19.26
CA ASN A 9 -0.99 -8.46 -19.13
C ASN A 9 -0.47 -7.00 -19.14
N PRO A 10 -0.48 -6.31 -20.30
CA PRO A 10 0.03 -4.94 -20.41
C PRO A 10 -0.83 -3.93 -19.64
N GLU A 11 -2.15 -4.15 -19.51
CA GLU A 11 -3.05 -3.25 -18.77
C GLU A 11 -2.78 -3.31 -17.26
N LEU A 12 -2.58 -4.52 -16.71
CA LEU A 12 -2.19 -4.69 -15.32
C LEU A 12 -0.79 -4.11 -15.05
N SER A 13 0.15 -4.28 -15.99
CA SER A 13 1.49 -3.71 -15.88
C SER A 13 1.43 -2.17 -15.82
N GLN A 14 0.68 -1.56 -16.74
CA GLN A 14 0.48 -0.11 -16.75
C GLN A 14 -0.20 0.39 -15.47
N HIS A 15 -1.27 -0.29 -15.03
CA HIS A 15 -1.96 0.06 -13.79
C HIS A 15 -1.02 0.02 -12.58
N LEU A 16 -0.22 -1.03 -12.46
CA LEU A 16 0.72 -1.19 -11.35
C LEU A 16 1.87 -0.17 -11.39
N GLU A 17 2.35 0.21 -12.56
CA GLU A 17 3.31 1.31 -12.72
C GLU A 17 2.69 2.65 -12.27
N GLU A 18 1.47 2.96 -12.69
CA GLU A 18 0.74 4.16 -12.23
C GLU A 18 0.53 4.15 -10.71
N CYS A 19 0.18 2.99 -10.14
CA CYS A 19 0.09 2.80 -8.69
C CYS A 19 1.43 3.05 -7.99
N HIS A 20 2.52 2.56 -8.58
CA HIS A 20 3.86 2.68 -8.02
C HIS A 20 4.38 4.13 -8.01
N THR A 21 4.05 4.93 -9.03
CA THR A 21 4.46 6.36 -9.07
C THR A 21 3.97 7.19 -7.88
N LYS A 22 2.89 6.74 -7.23
CA LYS A 22 2.24 7.45 -6.13
C LYS A 22 2.83 7.13 -4.75
N VAL A 23 3.66 6.08 -4.63
CA VAL A 23 4.33 5.71 -3.38
C VAL A 23 5.85 5.94 -3.49
N THR A 24 6.47 6.44 -2.44
CA THR A 24 7.94 6.55 -2.44
C THR A 24 8.57 5.16 -2.35
N LYS A 25 9.77 4.98 -2.93
CA LYS A 25 10.54 3.73 -2.80
C LYS A 25 10.73 3.33 -1.34
N ARG A 26 10.95 4.30 -0.44
CA ARG A 26 11.07 4.07 0.99
C ARG A 26 9.79 3.45 1.56
N CYS A 27 8.64 4.04 1.28
CA CYS A 27 7.37 3.54 1.80
C CYS A 27 6.96 2.21 1.18
N ALA A 28 7.25 1.97 -0.10
CA ALA A 28 7.05 0.66 -0.70
C ALA A 28 7.84 -0.44 0.04
N ILE A 29 9.09 -0.16 0.44
CA ILE A 29 9.93 -1.08 1.21
C ILE A 29 9.33 -1.34 2.59
N GLU A 30 9.00 -0.27 3.29
CA GLU A 30 8.47 -0.33 4.65
C GLU A 30 7.18 -1.16 4.71
N ILE A 31 6.23 -0.86 3.83
CA ILE A 31 4.95 -1.57 3.71
C ILE A 31 5.15 -3.04 3.35
N SER A 32 6.04 -3.32 2.39
CA SER A 32 6.33 -4.71 2.00
C SER A 32 6.96 -5.50 3.15
N ASN A 33 7.83 -4.87 3.95
CA ASN A 33 8.45 -5.49 5.11
C ASN A 33 7.43 -5.71 6.25
N SER A 34 6.44 -4.83 6.41
CA SER A 34 5.36 -4.99 7.39
C SER A 34 4.49 -6.24 7.15
N ILE A 35 4.48 -6.81 5.95
CA ILE A 35 3.80 -8.09 5.68
C ILE A 35 4.47 -9.23 6.47
N TYR A 36 5.80 -9.19 6.58
CA TYR A 36 6.61 -10.26 7.16
C TYR A 36 7.08 -9.99 8.59
N THR A 37 6.85 -8.78 9.08
CA THR A 37 7.23 -8.36 10.43
C THR A 37 6.00 -8.03 11.25
N ASN A 38 6.15 -7.93 12.57
CA ASN A 38 5.10 -7.43 13.45
C ASN A 38 5.07 -5.89 13.52
N ASN A 39 5.84 -5.21 12.66
CA ASN A 39 5.90 -3.76 12.63
C ASN A 39 4.79 -3.21 11.74
N THR A 40 4.13 -2.15 12.19
CA THR A 40 3.20 -1.39 11.38
C THR A 40 3.93 -0.31 10.58
N PRO A 41 3.41 0.10 9.41
CA PRO A 41 3.98 1.23 8.68
C PRO A 41 3.89 2.52 9.51
N SER A 42 4.85 3.42 9.29
CA SER A 42 4.84 4.77 9.84
C SER A 42 3.68 5.60 9.32
N GLU A 43 3.27 6.61 10.08
CA GLU A 43 2.21 7.55 9.67
C GLU A 43 2.49 8.18 8.30
N TYR A 44 3.72 8.63 8.07
CA TYR A 44 4.14 9.18 6.78
C TYR A 44 3.90 8.20 5.62
N CYS A 45 4.29 6.93 5.80
CA CYS A 45 4.09 5.93 4.77
C CYS A 45 2.63 5.50 4.63
N CYS A 46 1.85 5.53 5.71
CA CYS A 46 0.41 5.33 5.65
C CYS A 46 -0.30 6.42 4.85
N GLN A 47 0.04 7.69 5.04
CA GLN A 47 -0.54 8.80 4.25
C GLN A 47 -0.25 8.64 2.75
N LYS A 48 1.00 8.31 2.40
CA LYS A 48 1.38 8.05 1.00
C LYS A 48 0.67 6.81 0.44
N HIS A 49 0.55 5.75 1.24
CA HIS A 49 -0.12 4.52 0.83
C HIS A 49 -1.61 4.70 0.57
N ILE A 50 -2.33 5.37 1.46
CA ILE A 50 -3.77 5.62 1.28
C ILE A 50 -4.02 6.48 0.04
N THR A 51 -3.12 7.42 -0.27
CA THR A 51 -3.19 8.23 -1.50
C THR A 51 -3.08 7.39 -2.77
N THR A 52 -2.44 6.20 -2.74
CA THR A 52 -2.42 5.31 -3.91
C THR A 52 -3.78 4.69 -4.21
N GLY A 53 -4.66 4.59 -3.21
CA GLY A 53 -5.98 3.99 -3.32
C GLY A 53 -6.01 2.48 -3.10
N LYS A 54 -7.18 1.97 -2.69
CA LYS A 54 -7.35 0.55 -2.30
C LYS A 54 -7.15 -0.40 -3.47
N ALA A 55 -7.58 -0.02 -4.67
CA ALA A 55 -7.41 -0.83 -5.87
C ALA A 55 -5.92 -1.16 -6.12
N CYS A 56 -5.05 -0.15 -6.04
CA CYS A 56 -3.60 -0.33 -6.15
C CYS A 56 -3.06 -1.28 -5.09
N HIS A 57 -3.48 -1.14 -3.83
CA HIS A 57 -3.08 -2.04 -2.75
C HIS A 57 -3.50 -3.48 -3.06
N ASP A 58 -4.78 -3.70 -3.39
CA ASP A 58 -5.35 -5.01 -3.65
C ASP A 58 -4.66 -5.70 -4.83
N ASP A 59 -4.34 -4.97 -5.90
CA ASP A 59 -3.66 -5.52 -7.08
C ASP A 59 -2.19 -5.84 -6.80
N PHE A 60 -1.49 -5.05 -5.99
CA PHE A 60 -0.16 -5.43 -5.50
C PHE A 60 -0.19 -6.70 -4.65
N ILE A 61 -1.17 -6.84 -3.75
CA ILE A 61 -1.35 -8.06 -2.95
C ILE A 61 -1.65 -9.25 -3.86
N LYS A 62 -2.56 -9.14 -4.84
CA LYS A 62 -2.86 -10.19 -5.83
C LYS A 62 -1.62 -10.61 -6.61
N LEU A 63 -0.84 -9.64 -7.11
CA LEU A 63 0.41 -9.93 -7.80
C LEU A 63 1.38 -10.67 -6.86
N PHE A 64 1.48 -10.25 -5.61
CA PHE A 64 2.40 -10.87 -4.67
C PHE A 64 1.99 -12.29 -4.31
N ILE A 65 0.70 -12.53 -4.01
CA ILE A 65 0.22 -13.89 -3.70
C ILE A 65 0.33 -14.85 -4.89
N SER A 66 0.29 -14.35 -6.12
CA SER A 66 0.51 -15.17 -7.33
C SER A 66 1.95 -15.70 -7.45
N LYS A 67 2.90 -15.11 -6.71
CA LYS A 67 4.34 -15.40 -6.77
C LYS A 67 4.87 -16.15 -5.55
N ILE A 68 4.02 -16.51 -4.59
CA ILE A 68 4.42 -17.20 -3.35
C ILE A 68 3.78 -18.59 -3.24
N PRO A 69 4.30 -19.46 -2.35
CA PRO A 69 3.68 -20.76 -2.07
C PRO A 69 2.24 -20.64 -1.55
N LYS A 70 1.39 -21.58 -1.93
CA LYS A 70 -0.06 -21.58 -1.62
C LYS A 70 -0.34 -21.48 -0.11
N GLU A 71 0.50 -22.11 0.71
CA GLU A 71 0.40 -22.09 2.17
C GLU A 71 0.63 -20.70 2.78
N LYS A 72 1.28 -19.78 2.06
CA LYS A 72 1.51 -18.39 2.52
C LYS A 72 0.46 -17.40 2.02
N VAL A 73 -0.38 -17.79 1.06
CA VAL A 73 -1.36 -16.90 0.42
C VAL A 73 -2.32 -16.29 1.44
N ALA A 74 -2.93 -17.12 2.28
CA ALA A 74 -3.89 -16.64 3.29
C ALA A 74 -3.24 -15.68 4.30
N PHE A 75 -2.01 -15.97 4.73
CA PHE A 75 -1.25 -15.12 5.63
C PHE A 75 -0.97 -13.74 5.00
N VAL A 76 -0.46 -13.72 3.77
CA VAL A 76 -0.12 -12.47 3.06
C VAL A 76 -1.36 -11.65 2.76
N ALA A 77 -2.47 -12.27 2.35
CA ALA A 77 -3.74 -11.58 2.11
C ALA A 77 -4.25 -10.90 3.40
N ALA A 78 -4.31 -11.65 4.51
CA ALA A 78 -4.73 -11.10 5.81
C ALA A 78 -3.80 -9.98 6.30
N LYS A 79 -2.50 -10.09 6.06
CA LYS A 79 -1.52 -9.04 6.38
C LYS A 79 -1.71 -7.80 5.52
N GLY A 80 -2.00 -7.95 4.23
CA GLY A 80 -2.38 -6.85 3.34
C GLY A 80 -3.56 -6.07 3.90
N ASP A 81 -4.67 -6.75 4.21
CA ASP A 81 -5.87 -6.13 4.79
C ASP A 81 -5.58 -5.43 6.12
N GLN A 82 -4.79 -6.06 7.01
CA GLN A 82 -4.40 -5.46 8.28
C GLN A 82 -3.61 -4.15 8.08
N ILE A 83 -2.66 -4.14 7.15
CA ILE A 83 -1.86 -2.96 6.81
C ILE A 83 -2.75 -1.85 6.26
N TRP A 84 -3.65 -2.18 5.32
CA TRP A 84 -4.55 -1.20 4.74
C TRP A 84 -5.43 -0.54 5.80
N ASN A 85 -6.08 -1.35 6.65
CA ASN A 85 -6.98 -0.88 7.70
C ASN A 85 -6.24 -0.04 8.75
N HIS A 86 -5.03 -0.43 9.11
CA HIS A 86 -4.18 0.36 10.01
C HIS A 86 -3.88 1.74 9.44
N CYS A 87 -3.45 1.81 8.18
CA CYS A 87 -3.15 3.08 7.53
C CYS A 87 -4.40 3.95 7.31
N ALA A 88 -5.54 3.35 6.99
CA ALA A 88 -6.81 4.05 6.86
C ALA A 88 -7.22 4.67 8.21
N ALA A 89 -7.05 3.94 9.31
CA ALA A 89 -7.32 4.44 10.66
C ALA A 89 -6.40 5.61 11.02
N ILE A 90 -5.09 5.52 10.73
CA ILE A 90 -4.14 6.63 10.95
C ILE A 90 -4.59 7.89 10.20
N VAL A 91 -4.95 7.76 8.92
CA VAL A 91 -5.37 8.91 8.10
C VAL A 91 -6.71 9.48 8.57
N ALA A 92 -7.64 8.63 9.03
CA ALA A 92 -8.92 9.07 9.57
C ALA A 92 -8.80 9.76 10.95
N LEU A 93 -7.81 9.36 11.76
CA LEU A 93 -7.53 9.94 13.07
C LEU A 93 -6.61 11.15 13.02
N ALA A 94 -5.91 11.37 11.90
CA ALA A 94 -5.14 12.59 11.70
C ALA A 94 -6.10 13.79 11.86
N PRO A 95 -5.87 14.70 12.83
CA PRO A 95 -6.73 15.85 12.98
C PRO A 95 -6.75 16.59 11.64
N ALA A 96 -7.93 17.09 11.24
CA ALA A 96 -8.07 18.02 10.14
C ALA A 96 -7.25 19.27 10.48
N ALA A 97 -5.95 19.22 10.22
CA ALA A 97 -5.04 20.31 10.49
C ALA A 97 -5.38 21.43 9.52
N SER A 98 -6.02 22.46 10.08
CA SER A 98 -6.06 23.83 9.59
C SER A 98 -7.11 24.18 8.52
N THR A 99 -8.35 24.37 8.97
CA THR A 99 -9.16 25.53 8.51
C THR A 99 -9.77 26.23 9.72
N LEU A 100 -8.94 26.88 10.54
CA LEU A 100 -9.41 28.02 11.33
C LEU A 100 -9.30 29.24 10.42
N PRO A 101 -10.41 29.89 10.01
CA PRO A 101 -10.32 31.16 9.32
C PRO A 101 -9.81 32.19 10.34
N ILE A 102 -8.63 32.75 10.06
CA ILE A 102 -8.19 33.99 10.69
C ILE A 102 -9.14 35.07 10.14
N LEU A 103 -10.12 35.49 10.94
CA LEU A 103 -10.97 36.63 10.61
C LEU A 103 -10.24 37.92 11.03
N PRO A 104 -10.18 38.94 10.14
CA PRO A 104 -9.50 40.21 10.42
C PRO A 104 -10.19 41.04 11.53
#